data_AF-A0A1V5UW51-F1
#
_entry.id   AF-A0A1V5UW51-F1
#
_cell.length_a   1.000
_cell.length_b   1.000
_cell.length_c   1.000
_cell.angle_alpha   90.00
_cell.angle_beta   90.00
_cell.angle_gamma   90.00
#
_symmetry.space_group_name_H-M   'P 1'
#
loop_
_entity.id
_entity.type
_entity.pdbx_description
1 polymer ?
#
loop_
_entity_poly.entity_id
_entity_poly.type
_entity_poly.pdbx_seq_one_letter_code
_entity_poly.pdbx_strand_id
1 'polypeptide(L)'
;MENISEAFKIHDKYQFELKFAYPLDRKREYNEYFVDTYLFIPNNLGINKQTYTPDTFYRDMHKYIRLKTPAVRLSGICDGEKSPFRKLSDAVNSVSEGPDAPEKTALYEERMRLFCSIMKSALRDEEKITEARLTEDNAEQAVDAYLSNGLNAVTKFRSLRPLLGRPGVDPKRLEFYLLVDEFLSLTVNKYRYMLYIALQNDTQNREWAAAAKRRIVELLTVEIEYRKKCGYPSVPEKDSLNEKLVYRENILKKVMASVLFLKSDTRQDGVILINIVFGIAAGLAMTFATAVTFLSQSMFFKDFSLTFCVIIVVAYMFKDRIKELSRGYLYSKMRAYTYDFKTILRSSLGKEVGVCRESFSYVNTSKMKPEVEALHGNDPISFLESTFLGESVIHSRKYVKICSRNCESIYSDFQVDGLVDIIRFNVRHFLEHMDNPVRELFLPDGKGGIMSARAARVYHVYMTIRCSTGRSEERVSVSRFRLTLARNGIKRLEKIS
;
A
#
# COMPACT_ATOMS: atom_id res chain seq x y z
N MET A 1 -10.56 -16.58 13.12
CA MET A 1 -9.49 -15.75 12.52
C MET A 1 -9.94 -15.28 11.16
N GLU A 2 -9.69 -14.02 10.83
CA GLU A 2 -9.84 -13.52 9.46
C GLU A 2 -8.52 -13.77 8.72
N ASN A 3 -8.59 -14.12 7.44
CA ASN A 3 -7.40 -14.26 6.59
C ASN A 3 -6.92 -12.88 6.13
N ILE A 4 -5.68 -12.84 5.63
CA ILE A 4 -5.21 -11.68 4.86
C ILE A 4 -6.19 -11.46 3.72
N SER A 5 -6.81 -10.28 3.67
CA SER A 5 -7.64 -9.88 2.54
C SER A 5 -6.79 -9.07 1.57
N GLU A 6 -6.94 -9.36 0.29
CA GLU A 6 -6.12 -8.80 -0.76
C GLU A 6 -6.97 -8.18 -1.87
N ALA A 7 -6.60 -6.99 -2.32
CA ALA A 7 -7.30 -6.27 -3.38
C ALA A 7 -6.31 -5.68 -4.38
N PHE A 8 -6.65 -5.83 -5.65
CA PHE A 8 -5.77 -5.53 -6.78
C PHE A 8 -6.50 -4.62 -7.74
N LYS A 9 -5.85 -3.56 -8.20
CA LYS A 9 -6.41 -2.69 -9.22
C LYS A 9 -5.33 -1.94 -9.98
N ILE A 10 -5.70 -1.48 -11.17
CA ILE A 10 -4.91 -0.50 -11.91
C ILE A 10 -5.02 0.85 -11.17
N HIS A 11 -3.89 1.47 -10.84
CA HIS A 11 -3.85 2.78 -10.19
C HIS A 11 -3.85 3.90 -11.24
N ASP A 12 -2.95 3.77 -12.21
CA ASP A 12 -2.81 4.66 -13.36
C ASP A 12 -2.25 3.87 -14.55
N LYS A 13 -1.86 4.58 -15.61
CA LYS A 13 -1.34 4.01 -16.85
C LYS A 13 -0.08 3.13 -16.66
N TYR A 14 0.73 3.38 -15.62
CA TYR A 14 2.00 2.73 -15.37
C TYR A 14 2.10 2.07 -13.99
N GLN A 15 1.13 2.26 -13.11
CA GLN A 15 1.13 1.69 -11.77
C GLN A 15 -0.09 0.82 -11.53
N PHE A 16 0.13 -0.35 -10.91
CA PHE A 16 -0.93 -1.11 -10.27
C PHE A 16 -0.79 -1.03 -8.74
N GLU A 17 -1.92 -1.11 -8.03
CA GLU A 17 -1.99 -1.05 -6.58
C GLU A 17 -2.38 -2.42 -6.02
N LEU A 18 -1.53 -2.94 -5.14
CA LEU A 18 -1.75 -4.10 -4.28
C LEU A 18 -2.16 -3.60 -2.90
N LYS A 19 -3.19 -4.18 -2.33
CA LYS A 19 -3.63 -3.89 -0.97
C LYS A 19 -3.73 -5.17 -0.18
N PHE A 20 -3.04 -5.24 0.94
CA PHE A 20 -3.13 -6.32 1.91
C PHE A 20 -3.71 -5.78 3.21
N ALA A 21 -4.82 -6.35 3.67
CA ALA A 21 -5.38 -6.09 4.97
C ALA A 21 -4.94 -7.19 5.93
N TYR A 22 -4.14 -6.81 6.92
CA TYR A 22 -3.69 -7.67 8.00
C TYR A 22 -4.62 -7.48 9.19
N PRO A 23 -5.50 -8.45 9.50
CA PRO A 23 -6.39 -8.34 10.65
C PRO A 23 -5.57 -8.27 11.95
N LEU A 24 -6.19 -7.87 13.06
CA LEU A 24 -5.55 -7.89 14.37
C LEU A 24 -6.31 -8.82 15.30
N ASP A 25 -5.72 -9.96 15.68
CA ASP A 25 -6.23 -10.78 16.77
C ASP A 25 -5.67 -10.28 18.11
N ARG A 26 -6.53 -9.66 18.91
CA ARG A 26 -6.17 -9.08 20.22
C ARG A 26 -5.89 -10.14 21.29
N LYS A 27 -6.34 -11.38 21.08
CA LYS A 27 -6.08 -12.47 22.05
C LYS A 27 -4.61 -12.91 22.04
N ARG A 28 -3.86 -12.60 20.97
CA ARG A 28 -2.44 -12.93 20.83
C ARG A 28 -1.59 -11.70 21.12
N GLU A 29 -0.42 -11.90 21.72
CA GLU A 29 0.55 -10.81 21.92
C GLU A 29 1.06 -10.27 20.57
N TYR A 30 1.30 -11.16 19.60
CA TYR A 30 1.76 -10.84 18.27
C TYR A 30 0.92 -11.50 17.19
N ASN A 31 0.71 -10.77 16.10
CA ASN A 31 0.16 -11.27 14.86
C ASN A 31 1.26 -11.29 13.79
N GLU A 32 1.51 -12.45 13.19
CA GLU A 32 2.55 -12.67 12.17
C GLU A 32 1.91 -13.04 10.83
N TYR A 33 2.30 -12.33 9.77
CA TYR A 33 1.81 -12.49 8.42
C TYR A 33 2.97 -12.65 7.43
N PHE A 34 2.81 -13.53 6.46
CA PHE A 34 3.76 -13.75 5.37
C PHE A 34 3.06 -13.55 4.03
N VAL A 35 3.68 -12.78 3.14
CA VAL A 35 3.23 -12.54 1.78
C VAL A 35 4.39 -12.82 0.84
N ASP A 36 4.27 -13.90 0.07
CA ASP A 36 5.18 -14.27 -1.01
C ASP A 36 4.55 -13.85 -2.34
N THR A 37 5.22 -12.97 -3.09
CA THR A 37 4.80 -12.56 -4.43
C THR A 37 5.80 -13.07 -5.46
N TYR A 38 5.33 -13.87 -6.40
CA TYR A 38 6.08 -14.38 -7.54
C TYR A 38 5.64 -13.63 -8.79
N LEU A 39 6.57 -12.96 -9.48
CA LEU A 39 6.33 -12.34 -10.78
C LEU A 39 7.06 -13.15 -11.84
N PHE A 40 6.28 -13.63 -12.78
CA PHE A 40 6.66 -14.49 -13.90
C PHE A 40 6.74 -13.61 -15.14
N ILE A 41 7.96 -13.34 -15.59
CA ILE A 41 8.26 -12.30 -16.58
C ILE A 41 8.91 -12.94 -17.82
N PRO A 42 8.29 -12.83 -19.00
CA PRO A 42 8.87 -13.32 -20.24
C PRO A 42 10.26 -12.74 -20.51
N ASN A 43 11.22 -13.59 -20.92
CA ASN A 43 12.60 -13.16 -21.15
C ASN A 43 12.75 -12.10 -22.25
N ASN A 44 11.82 -12.04 -23.20
CA ASN A 44 11.80 -11.02 -24.26
C ASN A 44 11.58 -9.58 -23.73
N LEU A 45 11.13 -9.40 -22.48
CA LEU A 45 11.04 -8.10 -21.84
C LEU A 45 12.39 -7.60 -21.29
N GLY A 46 13.43 -8.44 -21.35
CA GLY A 46 14.78 -8.06 -20.94
C GLY A 46 14.93 -7.84 -19.44
N ILE A 47 14.04 -8.39 -18.60
CA ILE A 47 14.06 -8.27 -17.14
C ILE A 47 14.72 -9.51 -16.53
N ASN A 48 15.94 -9.37 -16.02
CA ASN A 48 16.71 -10.46 -15.44
C ASN A 48 17.65 -9.96 -14.31
N LYS A 49 18.42 -10.88 -13.71
CA LYS A 49 19.34 -10.60 -12.58
C LYS A 49 20.34 -9.48 -12.86
N GLN A 50 20.70 -9.25 -14.13
CA GLN A 50 21.68 -8.26 -14.55
C GLN A 50 21.04 -6.91 -14.87
N THR A 51 19.86 -6.91 -15.50
CA THR A 51 19.19 -5.70 -15.99
C THR A 51 18.20 -5.10 -15.00
N TYR A 52 17.71 -5.89 -14.05
CA TYR A 52 16.72 -5.46 -13.07
C TYR A 52 17.12 -5.92 -11.66
N THR A 53 17.82 -5.02 -10.97
CA THR A 53 18.44 -5.28 -9.67
C THR A 53 17.45 -5.10 -8.51
N PRO A 54 17.78 -5.56 -7.29
CA PRO A 54 16.97 -5.27 -6.11
C PRO A 54 16.69 -3.77 -5.94
N ASP A 55 17.69 -2.92 -6.18
CA ASP A 55 17.54 -1.46 -6.06
C ASP A 55 16.52 -0.90 -7.04
N THR A 56 16.53 -1.37 -8.30
CA THR A 56 15.50 -1.02 -9.29
C THR A 56 14.12 -1.51 -8.84
N PHE A 57 14.01 -2.74 -8.33
CA PHE A 57 12.75 -3.28 -7.81
C PHE A 57 12.16 -2.43 -6.67
N TYR A 58 12.99 -2.04 -5.70
CA TYR A 58 12.53 -1.21 -4.60
C TYR A 58 12.23 0.23 -5.03
N ARG A 59 12.93 0.77 -6.04
CA ARG A 59 12.63 2.08 -6.64
C ARG A 59 11.29 2.12 -7.35
N ASP A 60 10.89 1.03 -8.00
CA ASP A 60 9.60 0.91 -8.68
C ASP A 60 8.43 0.72 -7.71
N MET A 61 8.71 0.53 -6.42
CA MET A 61 7.72 0.21 -5.42
C MET A 61 7.50 1.36 -4.42
N HIS A 62 6.32 1.97 -4.46
CA HIS A 62 5.88 2.93 -3.44
C HIS A 62 4.96 2.24 -2.43
N LYS A 63 5.29 2.36 -1.14
CA LYS A 63 4.59 1.63 -0.07
C LYS A 63 4.04 2.57 0.98
N TYR A 64 2.85 2.24 1.48
CA TYR A 64 2.23 2.92 2.59
C TYR A 64 1.52 1.91 3.47
N ILE A 65 1.90 1.87 4.75
CA ILE A 65 1.17 1.08 5.75
C ILE A 65 0.37 2.04 6.60
N ARG A 66 -0.91 1.73 6.80
CA ARG A 66 -1.81 2.53 7.64
C ARG A 66 -2.66 1.63 8.53
N LEU A 67 -3.14 2.17 9.63
CA LEU A 67 -4.16 1.53 10.45
C LEU A 67 -5.47 1.44 9.65
N LYS A 68 -6.19 0.34 9.84
CA LYS A 68 -7.55 0.19 9.31
C LYS A 68 -8.42 1.26 9.98
N THR A 69 -9.21 1.97 9.16
CA THR A 69 -10.14 2.98 9.68
C THR A 69 -11.18 2.27 10.56
N PRO A 70 -11.47 2.77 11.77
CA PRO A 70 -12.51 2.20 12.62
C PRO A 70 -13.84 2.10 11.88
N ALA A 71 -14.48 0.93 11.94
CA ALA A 71 -15.75 0.69 11.27
C ALA A 71 -16.88 1.35 12.06
N VAL A 72 -17.53 2.36 11.46
CA VAL A 72 -18.69 3.05 12.03
C VAL A 72 -19.73 3.25 10.94
N ARG A 73 -20.98 2.91 11.22
CA ARG A 73 -22.12 3.19 10.34
C ARG A 73 -22.41 4.68 10.28
N LEU A 74 -22.93 5.16 9.16
CA LEU A 74 -23.24 6.58 8.99
C LEU A 74 -24.23 7.10 10.05
N SER A 75 -25.23 6.30 10.41
CA SER A 75 -26.16 6.60 11.51
C SER A 75 -25.46 6.69 12.88
N GLY A 76 -24.48 5.82 13.14
CA GLY A 76 -23.75 5.76 14.42
C GLY A 76 -22.67 6.82 14.61
N ILE A 77 -22.49 7.75 13.67
CA ILE A 77 -21.46 8.80 13.77
C ILE A 77 -21.76 9.78 14.91
N CYS A 78 -23.03 10.10 15.08
CA CYS A 78 -23.49 11.14 15.99
C CYS A 78 -24.29 10.61 17.18
N ASP A 79 -24.57 9.31 17.20
CA ASP A 79 -25.53 8.69 18.11
C ASP A 79 -24.80 7.75 19.08
N GLY A 80 -25.10 7.88 20.37
CA GLY A 80 -24.49 7.11 21.46
C GLY A 80 -23.29 7.79 22.13
N GLU A 81 -23.02 7.38 23.37
CA GLU A 81 -21.98 7.97 24.23
C GLU A 81 -20.57 7.78 23.69
N LYS A 82 -20.32 6.67 22.96
CA LYS A 82 -19.02 6.34 22.37
C LYS A 82 -18.89 6.77 20.90
N SER A 83 -19.82 7.57 20.41
CA SER A 83 -19.85 8.02 19.02
C SER A 83 -18.60 8.84 18.64
N PRO A 84 -18.15 8.79 17.37
CA PRO A 84 -17.08 9.65 16.89
C PRO A 84 -17.31 11.13 17.16
N PHE A 85 -18.55 11.60 17.01
CA PHE A 85 -18.91 12.99 17.29
C PHE A 85 -18.74 13.35 18.77
N ARG A 86 -19.19 12.49 19.70
CA ARG A 86 -19.08 12.80 21.13
C ARG A 86 -17.61 12.97 21.56
N LYS A 87 -16.74 12.05 21.14
CA LYS A 87 -15.29 12.12 21.41
C LYS A 87 -14.65 13.36 20.81
N LEU A 88 -15.09 13.76 19.61
CA LEU A 88 -14.66 15.01 19.00
C LEU A 88 -15.13 16.22 19.81
N SER A 89 -16.41 16.25 20.19
CA SER A 89 -16.99 17.32 21.00
C SER A 89 -16.26 17.50 22.32
N ASP A 90 -15.94 16.39 23.02
CA ASP A 90 -15.20 16.42 24.28
C ASP A 90 -13.79 17.00 24.08
N ALA A 91 -13.11 16.64 22.97
CA ALA A 91 -11.81 17.21 22.63
C ALA A 91 -11.90 18.71 22.30
N VAL A 92 -12.94 19.16 21.57
CA VAL A 92 -13.20 20.60 21.30
C VAL A 92 -13.45 21.36 22.59
N ASN A 93 -14.29 20.83 23.49
CA ASN A 93 -14.56 21.44 24.79
C ASN A 93 -13.26 21.60 25.58
N SER A 94 -12.41 20.56 25.61
CA SER A 94 -11.16 20.56 26.39
C SER A 94 -10.17 21.67 25.99
N VAL A 95 -10.12 22.03 24.70
CA VAL A 95 -9.28 23.12 24.17
C VAL A 95 -9.96 24.49 24.23
N SER A 96 -11.23 24.54 24.61
CA SER A 96 -12.01 25.78 24.77
C SER A 96 -12.21 26.22 26.22
N GLU A 97 -11.99 25.33 27.20
CA GLU A 97 -12.34 25.55 28.62
C GLU A 97 -11.15 25.47 29.58
N GLY A 98 -9.91 25.67 29.11
CA GLY A 98 -8.76 25.68 30.01
C GLY A 98 -7.48 26.23 29.39
N PRO A 99 -6.39 26.30 30.18
CA PRO A 99 -5.10 26.79 29.72
C PRO A 99 -4.56 25.93 28.57
N ASP A 100 -3.83 26.58 27.66
CA ASP A 100 -3.22 25.94 26.52
C ASP A 100 -2.20 24.89 26.95
N ALA A 101 -2.54 23.62 26.70
CA ALA A 101 -1.67 22.49 26.93
C ALA A 101 -1.36 21.78 25.60
N PRO A 102 -0.09 21.40 25.33
CA PRO A 102 0.28 20.69 24.12
C PRO A 102 -0.50 19.38 23.90
N GLU A 103 -0.77 18.63 24.97
CA GLU A 103 -1.49 17.36 24.91
C GLU A 103 -2.94 17.52 24.46
N LYS A 104 -3.64 18.55 24.98
CA LYS A 104 -5.02 18.86 24.58
C LYS A 104 -5.10 19.26 23.10
N THR A 105 -4.11 20.03 22.64
CA THR A 105 -4.02 20.44 21.23
C THR A 105 -3.77 19.24 20.32
N ALA A 106 -2.84 18.35 20.69
CA ALA A 106 -2.57 17.12 19.94
C ALA A 106 -3.81 16.21 19.88
N LEU A 107 -4.55 16.06 20.98
CA LEU A 107 -5.79 15.29 21.04
C LEU A 107 -6.87 15.91 20.15
N TYR A 108 -7.08 17.22 20.21
CA TYR A 108 -8.01 17.95 19.35
C TYR A 108 -7.73 17.68 17.86
N GLU A 109 -6.47 17.86 17.45
CA GLU A 109 -6.10 17.64 16.05
C GLU A 109 -6.26 16.18 15.62
N GLU A 110 -5.93 15.24 16.51
CA GLU A 110 -6.12 13.81 16.28
C GLU A 110 -7.61 13.49 16.07
N ARG A 111 -8.49 13.95 16.97
CA ARG A 111 -9.93 13.68 16.88
C ARG A 111 -10.56 14.28 15.63
N MET A 112 -10.15 15.48 15.24
CA MET A 112 -10.56 16.11 13.99
C MET A 112 -10.21 15.26 12.76
N ARG A 113 -8.96 14.78 12.67
CA ARG A 113 -8.48 13.93 11.56
C ARG A 113 -9.15 12.55 11.56
N LEU A 114 -9.34 11.95 12.74
CA LEU A 114 -10.02 10.67 12.90
C LEU A 114 -11.49 10.79 12.50
N PHE A 115 -12.20 11.82 12.96
CA PHE A 115 -13.58 12.08 12.59
C PHE A 115 -13.73 12.20 11.08
N CYS A 116 -12.86 12.97 10.40
CA CYS A 116 -12.81 13.05 8.94
C CYS A 116 -12.64 11.69 8.27
N SER A 117 -11.70 10.88 8.77
CA SER A 117 -11.39 9.56 8.21
C SER A 117 -12.56 8.59 8.37
N ILE A 118 -13.21 8.60 9.54
CA ILE A 118 -14.39 7.79 9.86
C ILE A 118 -15.58 8.25 9.02
N MET A 119 -15.91 9.55 9.01
CA MET A 119 -16.96 10.17 8.20
C MET A 119 -16.85 9.76 6.72
N LYS A 120 -15.65 9.90 6.15
CA LYS A 120 -15.41 9.52 4.76
C LYS A 120 -15.63 8.03 4.50
N SER A 121 -15.17 7.15 5.39
CA SER A 121 -15.40 5.70 5.21
C SER A 121 -16.88 5.36 5.33
N ALA A 122 -17.55 5.89 6.36
CA ALA A 122 -18.97 5.69 6.59
C ALA A 122 -19.83 6.17 5.41
N LEU A 123 -19.55 7.37 4.86
CA LEU A 123 -20.26 7.88 3.68
C LEU A 123 -20.03 7.01 2.45
N ARG A 124 -18.80 6.53 2.22
CA ARG A 124 -18.49 5.62 1.10
C ARG A 124 -19.19 4.28 1.23
N ASP A 125 -19.09 3.68 2.41
CA ASP A 125 -19.53 2.31 2.64
C ASP A 125 -21.07 2.29 2.67
N GLU A 126 -21.71 3.29 3.27
CA GLU A 126 -23.17 3.43 3.26
C GLU A 126 -23.69 3.78 1.86
N GLU A 127 -23.00 4.63 1.09
CA GLU A 127 -23.39 4.95 -0.30
C GLU A 127 -23.42 3.70 -1.19
N LYS A 128 -22.40 2.85 -1.14
CA LYS A 128 -22.38 1.57 -1.86
C LYS A 128 -23.49 0.62 -1.42
N ILE A 129 -23.81 0.63 -0.12
CA ILE A 129 -24.90 -0.19 0.42
C ILE A 129 -26.24 0.36 -0.07
N THR A 130 -26.43 1.67 -0.09
CA THR A 130 -27.63 2.31 -0.65
C THR A 130 -27.76 2.03 -2.14
N GLU A 131 -26.66 2.15 -2.92
CA GLU A 131 -26.59 1.81 -4.35
C GLU A 131 -27.05 0.38 -4.61
N ALA A 132 -26.49 -0.60 -3.89
CA ALA A 132 -26.86 -2.01 -4.03
C ALA A 132 -28.33 -2.31 -3.69
N ARG A 133 -28.99 -1.41 -2.95
CA ARG A 133 -30.39 -1.56 -2.49
C ARG A 133 -31.37 -0.73 -3.31
N LEU A 134 -30.93 -0.03 -4.36
CA LEU A 134 -31.80 0.84 -5.17
C LEU A 134 -32.96 0.10 -5.85
N THR A 135 -32.82 -1.22 -6.06
CA THR A 135 -33.85 -2.08 -6.62
C THR A 135 -34.83 -2.62 -5.58
N GLU A 136 -34.53 -2.53 -4.28
CA GLU A 136 -35.40 -3.00 -3.19
C GLU A 136 -36.65 -2.11 -3.03
N ASP A 137 -37.67 -2.63 -2.34
CA ASP A 137 -38.92 -1.91 -2.08
C ASP A 137 -38.73 -0.73 -1.10
N ASN A 138 -37.75 -0.83 -0.20
CA ASN A 138 -37.41 0.21 0.77
C ASN A 138 -36.30 1.16 0.30
N ALA A 139 -36.00 1.19 -1.00
CA ALA A 139 -34.94 2.01 -1.57
C ALA A 139 -35.09 3.51 -1.26
N GLU A 140 -36.32 4.03 -1.30
CA GLU A 140 -36.61 5.44 -0.96
C GLU A 140 -36.18 5.76 0.49
N GLN A 141 -36.56 4.90 1.44
CA GLN A 141 -36.20 5.06 2.85
C GLN A 141 -34.68 4.98 3.06
N ALA A 142 -34.00 4.08 2.34
CA ALA A 142 -32.55 3.95 2.41
C ALA A 142 -31.83 5.21 1.90
N VAL A 143 -32.30 5.80 0.80
CA VAL A 143 -31.77 7.07 0.25
C VAL A 143 -32.03 8.22 1.22
N ASP A 144 -33.25 8.34 1.75
CA ASP A 144 -33.58 9.41 2.70
C ASP A 144 -32.80 9.30 4.01
N ALA A 145 -32.60 8.09 4.53
CA ALA A 145 -31.76 7.85 5.70
C ALA A 145 -30.31 8.24 5.43
N TYR A 146 -29.76 7.88 4.27
CA TYR A 146 -28.41 8.27 3.87
C TYR A 146 -28.24 9.80 3.84
N LEU A 147 -29.15 10.51 3.16
CA LEU A 147 -29.10 11.97 3.03
C LEU A 147 -29.25 12.67 4.39
N SER A 148 -30.18 12.20 5.21
CA SER A 148 -30.48 12.77 6.54
C SER A 148 -29.33 12.55 7.51
N ASN A 149 -28.74 11.36 7.56
CA ASN A 149 -27.60 11.06 8.43
C ASN A 149 -26.36 11.87 8.04
N GLY A 150 -26.08 12.00 6.74
CA GLY A 150 -24.99 12.84 6.25
C GLY A 150 -25.18 14.32 6.59
N LEU A 151 -26.40 14.84 6.46
CA LEU A 151 -26.74 16.22 6.86
C LEU A 151 -26.61 16.42 8.37
N ASN A 152 -27.16 15.52 9.18
CA ASN A 152 -27.07 15.56 10.64
C ASN A 152 -25.62 15.63 11.12
N ALA A 153 -24.73 14.79 10.55
CA ALA A 153 -23.34 14.75 10.94
C ALA A 153 -22.58 16.05 10.65
N VAL A 154 -22.82 16.67 9.49
CA VAL A 154 -22.20 17.96 9.14
C VAL A 154 -22.78 19.09 10.00
N THR A 155 -24.08 19.11 10.25
CA THR A 155 -24.73 20.11 11.11
C THR A 155 -24.22 20.04 12.55
N LYS A 156 -24.13 18.83 13.13
CA LYS A 156 -23.55 18.62 14.47
C LYS A 156 -22.09 19.03 14.52
N PHE A 157 -21.28 18.71 13.51
CA PHE A 157 -19.91 19.21 13.44
C PHE A 157 -19.83 20.74 13.43
N ARG A 158 -20.70 21.39 12.64
CA ARG A 158 -20.78 22.85 12.52
C ARG A 158 -21.22 23.56 13.80
N SER A 159 -22.00 22.89 14.67
CA SER A 159 -22.40 23.45 15.96
C SER A 159 -21.25 23.59 16.96
N LEU A 160 -20.09 22.97 16.70
CA LEU A 160 -18.88 23.12 17.53
C LEU A 160 -18.11 24.42 17.25
N ARG A 161 -18.35 25.09 16.12
CA ARG A 161 -17.64 26.32 15.71
C ARG A 161 -17.65 27.43 16.77
N PRO A 162 -18.77 27.76 17.45
CA PRO A 162 -18.82 28.84 18.43
C PRO A 162 -17.88 28.63 19.63
N LEU A 163 -17.58 27.38 19.99
CA LEU A 163 -16.68 27.05 21.10
C LEU A 163 -15.23 27.47 20.83
N LEU A 164 -14.83 27.45 19.56
CA LEU A 164 -13.49 27.83 19.11
C LEU A 164 -13.35 29.34 18.86
N GLY A 165 -14.45 30.09 18.93
CA GLY A 165 -14.46 31.56 18.80
C GLY A 165 -14.40 32.31 20.14
N ARG A 166 -14.28 31.58 21.27
CA ARG A 166 -14.21 32.18 22.61
C ARG A 166 -12.89 32.96 22.80
N PRO A 167 -12.90 34.09 23.53
CA PRO A 167 -11.66 34.79 23.88
C PRO A 167 -10.69 33.86 24.62
N GLY A 168 -9.41 33.87 24.22
CA GLY A 168 -8.35 33.04 24.83
C GLY A 168 -8.07 31.71 24.13
N VAL A 169 -8.83 31.34 23.10
CA VAL A 169 -8.52 30.17 22.26
C VAL A 169 -7.52 30.56 21.17
N ASP A 170 -6.45 29.77 20.99
CA ASP A 170 -5.47 29.96 19.90
C ASP A 170 -6.17 30.00 18.51
N PRO A 171 -6.03 31.10 17.73
CA PRO A 171 -6.60 31.22 16.39
C PRO A 171 -6.27 30.05 15.45
N LYS A 172 -5.11 29.40 15.60
CA LYS A 172 -4.73 28.23 14.80
C LYS A 172 -5.71 27.06 14.92
N ARG A 173 -6.39 26.94 16.06
CA ARG A 173 -7.41 25.90 16.28
C ARG A 173 -8.61 26.10 15.36
N LEU A 174 -9.04 27.36 15.22
CA LEU A 174 -10.11 27.74 14.30
C LEU A 174 -9.67 27.56 12.84
N GLU A 175 -8.43 27.92 12.50
CA GLU A 175 -7.90 27.67 11.15
C GLU A 175 -7.94 26.18 10.79
N PHE A 176 -7.49 25.31 11.69
CA PHE A 176 -7.56 23.86 11.47
C PHE A 176 -9.01 23.34 11.38
N TYR A 177 -9.91 23.88 12.20
CA TYR A 177 -11.34 23.58 12.13
C TYR A 177 -11.92 23.92 10.75
N LEU A 178 -11.58 25.08 10.18
CA LEU A 178 -12.07 25.50 8.87
C LEU A 178 -11.57 24.57 7.75
N LEU A 179 -10.33 24.05 7.85
CA LEU A 179 -9.82 23.04 6.92
C LEU A 179 -10.61 21.73 7.02
N VAL A 180 -10.99 21.34 8.23
CA VAL A 180 -11.82 20.15 8.48
C VAL A 180 -13.23 20.34 7.92
N ASP A 181 -13.85 21.49 8.16
CA ASP A 181 -15.18 21.83 7.63
C ASP A 181 -15.19 21.84 6.09
N GLU A 182 -14.18 22.46 5.46
CA GLU A 182 -13.97 22.44 4.01
C GLU A 182 -13.90 20.99 3.48
N PHE A 183 -13.12 20.13 4.15
CA PHE A 183 -12.99 18.72 3.80
C PHE A 183 -14.30 17.94 3.94
N LEU A 184 -15.05 18.15 5.03
CA LEU A 184 -16.33 17.48 5.26
C LEU A 184 -17.36 17.89 4.21
N SER A 185 -17.45 19.18 3.88
CA SER A 185 -18.32 19.71 2.83
C SER A 185 -18.03 19.07 1.46
N LEU A 186 -16.74 18.96 1.10
CA LEU A 186 -16.34 18.27 -0.13
C LEU A 186 -16.69 16.78 -0.11
N THR A 187 -16.46 16.14 1.04
CA THR A 187 -16.67 14.70 1.18
C THR A 187 -18.15 14.32 1.09
N VAL A 188 -19.06 15.06 1.73
CA VAL A 188 -20.50 14.80 1.59
C VAL A 188 -20.98 15.03 0.17
N ASN A 189 -20.53 16.10 -0.50
CA ASN A 189 -20.90 16.35 -1.89
C ASN A 189 -20.42 15.25 -2.83
N LYS A 190 -19.19 14.76 -2.63
CA LYS A 190 -18.63 13.68 -3.44
C LYS A 190 -19.51 12.43 -3.44
N TYR A 191 -19.92 11.94 -2.26
CA TYR A 191 -20.70 10.71 -2.18
C TYR A 191 -22.19 10.92 -2.50
N ARG A 192 -22.75 12.10 -2.25
CA ARG A 192 -24.07 12.50 -2.79
C ARG A 192 -24.07 12.49 -4.32
N TYR A 193 -22.98 12.96 -4.95
CA TYR A 193 -22.83 12.93 -6.41
C TYR A 193 -22.73 11.49 -6.94
N MET A 194 -22.01 10.59 -6.27
CA MET A 194 -21.96 9.17 -6.66
C MET A 194 -23.34 8.52 -6.57
N LEU A 195 -24.09 8.77 -5.48
CA LEU A 195 -25.47 8.29 -5.33
C LEU A 195 -26.41 8.85 -6.41
N TYR A 196 -26.22 10.12 -6.81
CA TYR A 196 -26.98 10.70 -7.93
C TYR A 196 -26.74 9.94 -9.25
N ILE A 197 -25.48 9.61 -9.55
CA ILE A 197 -25.13 8.82 -10.75
C ILE A 197 -25.75 7.42 -10.66
N ALA A 198 -25.66 6.75 -9.52
CA ALA A 198 -26.28 5.44 -9.31
C ALA A 198 -27.80 5.49 -9.58
N LEU A 199 -28.49 6.49 -9.02
CA LEU A 199 -29.92 6.73 -9.30
C LEU A 199 -30.17 7.05 -10.78
N GLN A 200 -29.23 7.65 -11.51
CA GLN A 200 -29.40 7.91 -12.94
C GLN A 200 -29.34 6.63 -13.78
N ASN A 201 -28.50 5.67 -13.39
CA ASN A 201 -28.29 4.42 -14.12
C ASN A 201 -29.36 3.37 -13.80
N ASP A 202 -29.74 3.20 -12.52
CA ASP A 202 -30.53 2.04 -12.08
C ASP A 202 -32.04 2.30 -11.93
N THR A 203 -32.49 3.56 -11.92
CA THR A 203 -33.89 3.90 -11.56
C THR A 203 -34.66 4.63 -12.66
N GLN A 204 -34.50 4.22 -13.92
CA GLN A 204 -35.18 4.89 -15.06
C GLN A 204 -36.73 4.87 -15.03
N ASN A 205 -37.40 4.23 -14.06
CA ASN A 205 -38.87 4.12 -14.05
C ASN A 205 -39.54 4.21 -12.65
N ARG A 206 -38.96 4.92 -11.66
CA ARG A 206 -39.58 5.07 -10.32
C ARG A 206 -39.90 6.54 -9.99
N GLU A 207 -41.14 6.84 -9.59
CA GLU A 207 -41.60 8.21 -9.27
C GLU A 207 -40.80 8.86 -8.14
N TRP A 208 -40.50 8.10 -7.07
CA TRP A 208 -39.71 8.59 -5.92
C TRP A 208 -38.28 8.98 -6.30
N ALA A 209 -37.69 8.35 -7.33
CA ALA A 209 -36.31 8.61 -7.74
C ALA A 209 -36.14 10.04 -8.28
N ALA A 210 -37.17 10.59 -8.93
CA ALA A 210 -37.15 11.99 -9.40
C ALA A 210 -37.19 12.98 -8.23
N ALA A 211 -37.91 12.69 -7.15
CA ALA A 211 -37.92 13.49 -5.94
C ALA A 211 -36.57 13.39 -5.20
N ALA A 212 -36.03 12.18 -5.04
CA ALA A 212 -34.72 11.96 -4.44
C ALA A 212 -33.59 12.69 -5.20
N LYS A 213 -33.57 12.62 -6.54
CA LYS A 213 -32.60 13.35 -7.38
C LYS A 213 -32.67 14.86 -7.15
N ARG A 214 -33.87 15.44 -7.11
CA ARG A 214 -34.07 16.87 -6.80
C ARG A 214 -33.50 17.23 -5.42
N ARG A 215 -33.83 16.45 -4.40
CA ARG A 215 -33.31 16.63 -3.04
C ARG A 215 -31.78 16.56 -2.99
N ILE A 216 -31.16 15.64 -3.72
CA ILE A 216 -29.69 15.56 -3.81
C ILE A 216 -29.12 16.83 -4.43
N VAL A 217 -29.69 17.31 -5.54
CA VAL A 217 -29.23 18.55 -6.22
C VAL A 217 -29.36 19.76 -5.30
N GLU A 218 -30.45 19.88 -4.54
CA GLU A 218 -30.64 20.93 -3.54
C GLU A 218 -29.55 20.89 -2.47
N LEU A 219 -29.30 19.70 -1.88
CA LEU A 219 -28.26 19.52 -0.86
C LEU A 219 -26.85 19.80 -1.39
N LEU A 220 -26.55 19.43 -2.64
CA LEU A 220 -25.29 19.75 -3.30
C LEU A 220 -25.12 21.27 -3.47
N THR A 221 -26.19 21.95 -3.89
CA THR A 221 -26.22 23.39 -4.09
C THR A 221 -26.01 24.14 -2.78
N VAL A 222 -26.72 23.73 -1.72
CA VAL A 222 -26.57 24.31 -0.37
C VAL A 222 -25.12 24.24 0.11
N GLU A 223 -24.45 23.10 -0.07
CA GLU A 223 -23.05 22.95 0.31
C GLU A 223 -22.09 23.77 -0.56
N ILE A 224 -22.34 23.90 -1.86
CA ILE A 224 -21.53 24.77 -2.74
C ILE A 224 -21.66 26.24 -2.31
N GLU A 225 -22.89 26.71 -2.07
CA GLU A 225 -23.14 28.07 -1.60
C GLU A 225 -22.57 28.31 -0.20
N TYR A 226 -22.59 27.30 0.67
CA TYR A 226 -21.91 27.35 1.96
C TYR A 226 -20.40 27.58 1.80
N ARG A 227 -19.73 26.81 0.93
CA ARG A 227 -18.29 26.99 0.67
C ARG A 227 -17.96 28.38 0.13
N LYS A 228 -18.82 28.96 -0.72
CA LYS A 228 -18.69 30.35 -1.19
C LYS A 228 -18.81 31.35 -0.04
N LYS A 229 -19.83 31.22 0.81
CA LYS A 229 -20.05 32.11 1.98
C LYS A 229 -18.89 32.06 2.97
N CYS A 230 -18.28 30.90 3.16
CA CYS A 230 -17.12 30.73 4.03
C CYS A 230 -15.79 31.16 3.40
N GLY A 231 -15.78 31.55 2.12
CA GLY A 231 -14.57 31.94 1.39
C GLY A 231 -13.61 30.77 1.10
N TYR A 232 -14.12 29.54 1.04
CA TYR A 232 -13.28 28.37 0.74
C TYR A 232 -12.91 28.32 -0.75
N PRO A 233 -11.65 27.96 -1.10
CA PRO A 233 -11.22 27.88 -2.49
C PRO A 233 -11.83 26.69 -3.26
N SER A 234 -12.47 25.76 -2.58
CA SER A 234 -13.00 24.52 -3.16
C SER A 234 -14.43 24.68 -3.74
N VAL A 235 -14.62 25.67 -4.60
CA VAL A 235 -15.91 25.92 -5.29
C VAL A 235 -15.78 25.52 -6.76
N PRO A 236 -16.68 24.66 -7.29
CA PRO A 236 -16.62 24.24 -8.69
C PRO A 236 -17.09 25.35 -9.64
N GLU A 237 -16.38 25.51 -10.76
CA GLU A 237 -16.65 26.46 -11.84
C GLU A 237 -16.87 25.71 -13.15
N LYS A 238 -17.90 26.06 -13.92
CA LYS A 238 -18.29 25.33 -15.14
C LYS A 238 -17.23 25.42 -16.24
N ASP A 239 -16.66 26.61 -16.45
CA ASP A 239 -15.78 26.92 -17.58
C ASP A 239 -14.30 26.89 -17.19
N SER A 240 -13.95 26.14 -16.15
CA SER A 240 -12.61 26.04 -15.58
C SER A 240 -12.15 24.59 -15.53
N LEU A 241 -10.83 24.37 -15.62
CA LEU A 241 -10.24 23.05 -15.33
C LEU A 241 -10.35 22.66 -13.85
N ASN A 242 -10.80 23.57 -12.99
CA ASN A 242 -11.00 23.35 -11.55
C ASN A 242 -9.74 22.85 -10.83
N GLU A 243 -8.55 23.18 -11.35
CA GLU A 243 -7.26 22.68 -10.84
C GLU A 243 -7.08 23.00 -9.35
N LYS A 244 -7.41 24.23 -8.94
CA LYS A 244 -7.32 24.68 -7.54
C LYS A 244 -8.18 23.81 -6.61
N LEU A 245 -9.41 23.49 -7.02
CA LEU A 245 -10.32 22.63 -6.26
C LEU A 245 -9.74 21.23 -6.12
N VAL A 246 -9.31 20.62 -7.23
CA VAL A 246 -8.77 19.24 -7.24
C VAL A 246 -7.48 19.15 -6.42
N TYR A 247 -6.59 20.14 -6.56
CA TYR A 247 -5.36 20.24 -5.76
C TYR A 247 -5.68 20.34 -4.27
N ARG A 248 -6.63 21.23 -3.90
CA ARG A 248 -7.05 21.44 -2.52
C ARG A 248 -7.69 20.20 -1.91
N GLU A 249 -8.62 19.54 -2.60
CA GLU A 249 -9.24 18.28 -2.16
C GLU A 249 -8.16 17.22 -1.87
N ASN A 250 -7.17 17.11 -2.75
CA ASN A 250 -6.08 16.14 -2.60
C ASN A 250 -5.19 16.42 -1.38
N ILE A 251 -4.88 17.69 -1.09
CA ILE A 251 -4.13 18.08 0.11
C ILE A 251 -4.95 17.78 1.36
N LEU A 252 -6.19 18.26 1.43
CA LEU A 252 -7.06 18.05 2.60
C LEU A 252 -7.21 16.56 2.89
N LYS A 253 -7.43 15.74 1.87
CA LYS A 253 -7.47 14.29 1.99
C LYS A 253 -6.19 13.69 2.59
N LYS A 254 -5.00 14.18 2.19
CA LYS A 254 -3.72 13.71 2.76
C LYS A 254 -3.57 14.15 4.21
N VAL A 255 -3.90 15.40 4.52
CA VAL A 255 -3.83 15.96 5.88
C VAL A 255 -4.76 15.20 6.82
N MET A 256 -6.02 14.99 6.45
CA MET A 256 -6.99 14.30 7.31
C MET A 256 -6.71 12.81 7.45
N ALA A 257 -6.21 12.15 6.39
CA ALA A 257 -5.87 10.73 6.47
C ALA A 257 -4.54 10.45 7.18
N SER A 258 -3.68 11.46 7.37
CA SER A 258 -2.33 11.32 7.95
C SER A 258 -2.32 10.65 9.32
N VAL A 259 -3.38 10.81 10.11
CA VAL A 259 -3.55 10.19 11.44
C VAL A 259 -3.52 8.66 11.36
N LEU A 260 -3.97 8.06 10.26
CA LEU A 260 -3.98 6.60 10.10
C LEU A 260 -2.66 6.06 9.56
N PHE A 261 -1.86 6.87 8.88
CA PHE A 261 -0.61 6.39 8.26
C PHE A 261 0.46 6.17 9.32
N LEU A 262 1.14 5.03 9.22
CA LEU A 262 2.25 4.71 10.08
C LEU A 262 3.52 5.36 9.54
N LYS A 263 4.27 6.00 10.44
CA LYS A 263 5.63 6.44 10.17
C LYS A 263 6.52 5.21 10.10
N SER A 264 7.37 5.15 9.09
CA SER A 264 8.26 4.02 8.84
C SER A 264 9.71 4.48 8.78
N ASP A 265 10.59 3.80 9.52
CA ASP A 265 12.05 3.91 9.39
C ASP A 265 12.57 2.59 8.82
N THR A 266 13.14 2.64 7.60
CA THR A 266 13.62 1.46 6.86
C THR A 266 15.13 1.41 6.92
N ARG A 267 15.68 0.27 7.34
CA ARG A 267 17.12 0.02 7.42
C ARG A 267 17.45 -1.32 6.77
N GLN A 268 18.70 -1.49 6.33
CA GLN A 268 19.18 -2.81 5.89
C GLN A 268 19.10 -3.80 7.05
N ASP A 269 18.53 -4.98 6.81
CA ASP A 269 18.46 -6.03 7.84
C ASP A 269 19.77 -6.82 7.89
N GLY A 270 20.10 -7.37 9.05
CA GLY A 270 21.23 -8.29 9.19
C GLY A 270 22.64 -7.67 9.09
N VAL A 271 22.81 -6.34 9.13
CA VAL A 271 24.14 -5.69 9.05
C VAL A 271 25.14 -6.25 10.07
N ILE A 272 24.68 -6.50 11.31
CA ILE A 272 25.53 -7.11 12.35
C ILE A 272 25.94 -8.53 11.97
N LEU A 273 25.00 -9.33 11.45
CA LEU A 273 25.26 -10.70 11.03
C LEU A 273 26.25 -10.73 9.84
N ILE A 274 26.09 -9.80 8.88
CA ILE A 274 27.03 -9.61 7.76
C ILE A 274 28.43 -9.34 8.28
N ASN A 275 28.58 -8.44 9.26
CA ASN A 275 29.88 -8.13 9.85
C ASN A 275 30.50 -9.32 10.59
N ILE A 276 29.69 -10.14 11.28
CA ILE A 276 30.16 -11.39 11.90
C ILE A 276 30.65 -12.38 10.84
N VAL A 277 29.89 -12.57 9.76
CA VAL A 277 30.27 -13.42 8.63
C VAL A 277 31.58 -12.94 7.99
N PHE A 278 31.74 -11.63 7.82
CA PHE A 278 32.95 -11.03 7.29
C PHE A 278 34.13 -11.20 8.26
N GLY A 279 33.88 -11.16 9.57
CA GLY A 279 34.85 -11.48 10.61
C GLY A 279 35.32 -12.94 10.54
N ILE A 280 34.39 -13.90 10.38
CA ILE A 280 34.72 -15.32 10.20
C ILE A 280 35.58 -15.54 8.96
N ALA A 281 35.22 -14.92 7.82
CA ALA A 281 36.00 -14.98 6.59
C ALA A 281 37.43 -14.42 6.77
N ALA A 282 37.56 -13.29 7.48
CA ALA A 282 38.86 -12.72 7.80
C ALA A 282 39.68 -13.62 8.73
N GLY A 283 39.04 -14.24 9.73
CA GLY A 283 39.67 -15.21 10.62
C GLY A 283 40.22 -16.43 9.88
N LEU A 284 39.41 -17.05 9.01
CA LEU A 284 39.84 -18.18 8.17
C LEU A 284 41.05 -17.82 7.30
N ALA A 285 41.02 -16.64 6.67
CA ALA A 285 42.12 -16.16 5.84
C ALA A 285 43.40 -15.89 6.67
N MET A 286 43.27 -15.32 7.87
CA MET A 286 44.40 -15.12 8.79
C MET A 286 44.99 -16.46 9.25
N THR A 287 44.16 -17.44 9.61
CA THR A 287 44.63 -18.78 10.01
C THR A 287 45.44 -19.43 8.88
N PHE A 288 44.99 -19.31 7.63
CA PHE A 288 45.74 -19.80 6.46
C PHE A 288 47.10 -19.11 6.32
N ALA A 289 47.14 -17.77 6.34
CA ALA A 289 48.39 -17.01 6.20
C ALA A 289 49.39 -17.33 7.32
N THR A 290 48.91 -17.43 8.56
CA THR A 290 49.73 -17.79 9.72
C THR A 290 50.25 -19.21 9.61
N ALA A 291 49.43 -20.16 9.17
CA ALA A 291 49.86 -21.55 8.95
C ALA A 291 50.96 -21.64 7.90
N VAL A 292 50.81 -20.95 6.76
CA VAL A 292 51.85 -20.92 5.70
C VAL A 292 53.13 -20.27 6.21
N THR A 293 53.03 -19.17 6.97
CA THR A 293 54.19 -18.49 7.56
C THR A 293 54.92 -19.41 8.54
N PHE A 294 54.19 -20.07 9.43
CA PHE A 294 54.76 -20.98 10.43
C PHE A 294 55.39 -22.21 9.78
N LEU A 295 54.72 -22.83 8.80
CA LEU A 295 55.25 -23.97 8.05
C LEU A 295 56.50 -23.60 7.24
N SER A 296 56.52 -22.42 6.61
CA SER A 296 57.68 -21.93 5.86
C SER A 296 58.89 -21.70 6.79
N GLN A 297 58.64 -21.13 7.97
CA GLN A 297 59.65 -20.93 9.01
C GLN A 297 60.15 -22.25 9.62
N SER A 298 59.27 -23.25 9.80
CA SER A 298 59.64 -24.52 10.46
C SER A 298 60.30 -25.52 9.51
N MET A 299 59.96 -25.53 8.23
CA MET A 299 60.31 -26.61 7.30
C MET A 299 61.42 -26.25 6.31
N PHE A 300 61.59 -24.98 5.93
CA PHE A 300 62.45 -24.61 4.80
C PHE A 300 63.58 -23.62 5.09
N PHE A 301 63.44 -22.64 6.01
CA PHE A 301 64.45 -21.59 6.16
C PHE A 301 64.58 -21.09 7.61
N LYS A 302 65.77 -21.29 8.22
CA LYS A 302 66.16 -20.66 9.50
C LYS A 302 66.67 -19.23 9.34
N ASP A 303 67.11 -18.85 8.14
CA ASP A 303 67.62 -17.51 7.83
C ASP A 303 66.64 -16.74 6.93
N PHE A 304 66.67 -15.40 7.06
CA PHE A 304 65.85 -14.44 6.30
C PHE A 304 66.25 -14.44 4.81
N SER A 305 65.80 -15.46 4.07
CA SER A 305 66.10 -15.64 2.65
C SER A 305 65.13 -14.85 1.75
N LEU A 306 65.61 -14.42 0.58
CA LEU A 306 64.78 -13.79 -0.45
C LEU A 306 63.60 -14.69 -0.83
N THR A 307 63.79 -16.01 -0.81
CA THR A 307 62.74 -17.02 -1.04
C THR A 307 61.64 -16.98 0.02
N PHE A 308 61.98 -16.76 1.28
CA PHE A 308 61.00 -16.60 2.38
C PHE A 308 60.16 -15.34 2.18
N CYS A 309 60.79 -14.25 1.74
CA CYS A 309 60.09 -13.00 1.45
C CYS A 309 59.07 -13.17 0.31
N VAL A 310 59.44 -13.88 -0.76
CA VAL A 310 58.52 -14.20 -1.87
C VAL A 310 57.34 -15.07 -1.39
N ILE A 311 57.60 -16.09 -0.57
CA ILE A 311 56.56 -16.97 -0.02
C ILE A 311 55.56 -16.17 0.81
N ILE A 312 56.02 -15.26 1.67
CA ILE A 312 55.14 -14.40 2.46
C ILE A 312 54.27 -13.53 1.55
N VAL A 313 54.85 -12.84 0.57
CA VAL A 313 54.09 -11.98 -0.35
C VAL A 313 53.00 -12.78 -1.06
N VAL A 314 53.35 -13.95 -1.58
CA VAL A 314 52.39 -14.85 -2.25
C VAL A 314 51.31 -15.33 -1.27
N ALA A 315 51.67 -15.72 -0.04
CA ALA A 315 50.70 -16.13 0.98
C ALA A 315 49.72 -15.02 1.34
N TYR A 316 50.18 -13.77 1.40
CA TYR A 316 49.32 -12.60 1.63
C TYR A 316 48.39 -12.31 0.44
N MET A 317 48.83 -12.51 -0.80
CA MET A 317 47.96 -12.43 -1.97
C MET A 317 46.87 -13.52 -1.95
N PHE A 318 47.25 -14.76 -1.59
CA PHE A 318 46.29 -15.86 -1.45
C PHE A 318 45.30 -15.62 -0.30
N LYS A 319 45.77 -15.09 0.84
CA LYS A 319 44.90 -14.68 1.95
C LYS A 319 43.79 -13.74 1.48
N ASP A 320 44.12 -12.71 0.71
CA ASP A 320 43.12 -11.76 0.20
C ASP A 320 42.11 -12.44 -0.72
N ARG A 321 42.54 -13.37 -1.58
CA ARG A 321 41.64 -14.13 -2.44
C ARG A 321 40.75 -15.10 -1.65
N ILE A 322 41.31 -15.80 -0.67
CA ILE A 322 40.55 -16.68 0.24
C ILE A 322 39.52 -15.85 1.00
N LYS A 323 39.89 -14.68 1.54
CA LYS A 323 38.99 -13.79 2.26
C LYS A 323 37.81 -13.35 1.38
N GLU A 324 38.06 -12.87 0.16
CA GLU A 324 36.98 -12.41 -0.73
C GLU A 324 36.09 -13.58 -1.21
N LEU A 325 36.67 -14.73 -1.55
CA LEU A 325 35.89 -15.93 -1.91
C LEU A 325 35.04 -16.43 -0.75
N SER A 326 35.62 -16.52 0.46
CA SER A 326 34.91 -16.92 1.68
C SER A 326 33.79 -15.94 2.00
N ARG A 327 34.07 -14.64 1.86
CA ARG A 327 33.07 -13.58 2.04
C ARG A 327 31.91 -13.77 1.07
N GLY A 328 32.18 -13.89 -0.23
CA GLY A 328 31.15 -14.06 -1.24
C GLY A 328 30.31 -15.33 -1.02
N TYR A 329 30.98 -16.44 -0.72
CA TYR A 329 30.31 -17.71 -0.45
C TYR A 329 29.42 -17.65 0.79
N LEU A 330 29.96 -17.25 1.95
CA LEU A 330 29.20 -17.17 3.20
C LEU A 330 28.08 -16.12 3.12
N TYR A 331 28.33 -14.98 2.47
CA TYR A 331 27.33 -13.95 2.24
C TYR A 331 26.17 -14.48 1.38
N SER A 332 26.46 -15.17 0.28
CA SER A 332 25.42 -15.73 -0.59
C SER A 332 24.56 -16.78 0.13
N LYS A 333 25.18 -17.62 0.97
CA LYS A 333 24.47 -18.63 1.76
C LYS A 333 23.61 -18.01 2.86
N MET A 334 24.11 -16.96 3.51
CA MET A 334 23.37 -16.22 4.54
C MET A 334 22.18 -15.46 3.94
N ARG A 335 22.35 -14.85 2.77
CA ARG A 335 21.30 -14.05 2.10
C ARG A 335 20.03 -14.83 1.81
N ALA A 336 20.11 -16.15 1.65
CA ALA A 336 18.93 -17.01 1.50
C ALA A 336 17.99 -16.96 2.73
N TYR A 337 18.55 -16.75 3.92
CA TYR A 337 17.83 -16.77 5.20
C TYR A 337 17.57 -15.38 5.79
N THR A 338 18.19 -14.33 5.25
CA THR A 338 17.99 -12.95 5.71
C THR A 338 17.01 -12.20 4.83
N TYR A 339 16.46 -11.12 5.39
CA TYR A 339 15.71 -10.13 4.62
C TYR A 339 16.66 -9.03 4.14
N ASP A 340 16.30 -8.31 3.08
CA ASP A 340 17.11 -7.18 2.60
C ASP A 340 16.84 -5.94 3.48
N PHE A 341 15.58 -5.71 3.85
CA PHE A 341 15.17 -4.55 4.63
C PHE A 341 14.31 -4.91 5.84
N LYS A 342 14.50 -4.15 6.92
CA LYS A 342 13.65 -4.13 8.10
C LYS A 342 13.11 -2.71 8.31
N THR A 343 11.80 -2.60 8.41
CA THR A 343 11.05 -1.36 8.61
C THR A 343 10.32 -1.41 9.94
N ILE A 344 10.62 -0.46 10.83
CA ILE A 344 9.88 -0.31 12.10
C ILE A 344 8.67 0.59 11.85
N LEU A 345 7.49 0.12 12.24
CA LEU A 345 6.22 0.81 12.04
C LEU A 345 5.84 1.55 13.33
N ARG A 346 5.63 2.85 13.24
CA ARG A 346 5.25 3.71 14.37
C ARG A 346 3.96 4.47 14.07
N SER A 347 3.11 4.68 15.06
CA SER A 347 1.92 5.52 14.93
C SER A 347 2.31 6.99 14.74
N SER A 348 1.33 7.83 14.40
CA SER A 348 1.48 9.29 14.35
C SER A 348 2.03 9.86 15.67
N LEU A 349 1.62 9.27 16.80
CA LEU A 349 2.03 9.56 18.18
C LEU A 349 3.39 8.95 18.58
N GLY A 350 4.08 8.25 17.68
CA GLY A 350 5.41 7.68 17.91
C GLY A 350 5.44 6.32 18.60
N LYS A 351 4.29 5.72 18.95
CA LYS A 351 4.23 4.37 19.52
C LYS A 351 4.57 3.31 18.47
N GLU A 352 5.38 2.33 18.82
CA GLU A 352 5.72 1.22 17.92
C GLU A 352 4.53 0.27 17.74
N VAL A 353 4.11 0.06 16.49
CA VAL A 353 2.96 -0.78 16.12
C VAL A 353 3.42 -2.19 15.72
N GLY A 354 4.59 -2.28 15.09
CA GLY A 354 5.10 -3.54 14.57
C GLY A 354 6.34 -3.37 13.69
N VAL A 355 6.72 -4.47 13.05
CA VAL A 355 7.88 -4.55 12.17
C VAL A 355 7.49 -5.21 10.86
N CYS A 356 7.98 -4.66 9.76
CA CYS A 356 7.90 -5.23 8.43
C CYS A 356 9.31 -5.63 7.97
N ARG A 357 9.46 -6.80 7.36
CA ARG A 357 10.70 -7.24 6.73
C ARG A 357 10.43 -7.65 5.30
N GLU A 358 11.33 -7.28 4.39
CA GLU A 358 11.14 -7.48 2.96
C GLU A 358 12.42 -7.99 2.31
N SER A 359 12.28 -8.87 1.32
CA SER A 359 13.40 -9.38 0.54
C SER A 359 13.02 -9.59 -0.91
N PHE A 360 13.98 -9.39 -1.80
CA PHE A 360 13.86 -9.61 -3.22
C PHE A 360 14.92 -10.63 -3.67
N SER A 361 14.49 -11.61 -4.46
CA SER A 361 15.40 -12.56 -5.08
C SER A 361 14.87 -13.03 -6.44
N TYR A 362 15.76 -13.52 -7.28
CA TYR A 362 15.38 -14.29 -8.45
C TYR A 362 15.42 -15.77 -8.11
N VAL A 363 14.34 -16.48 -8.41
CA VAL A 363 14.22 -17.92 -8.17
C VAL A 363 14.22 -18.67 -9.49
N ASN A 364 14.82 -19.85 -9.47
CA ASN A 364 14.63 -20.80 -10.57
C ASN A 364 13.29 -21.51 -10.35
N THR A 365 12.65 -21.90 -11.45
CA THR A 365 11.35 -22.61 -11.44
C THR A 365 11.38 -23.83 -10.51
N SER A 366 12.47 -24.60 -10.52
CA SER A 366 12.67 -25.79 -9.69
C SER A 366 12.79 -25.57 -8.17
N LYS A 367 12.91 -24.32 -7.71
CA LYS A 367 12.99 -23.98 -6.27
C LYS A 367 11.71 -23.31 -5.75
N MET A 368 10.67 -23.23 -6.58
CA MET A 368 9.40 -22.65 -6.19
C MET A 368 8.60 -23.61 -5.29
N LYS A 369 7.64 -23.07 -4.54
CA LYS A 369 6.71 -23.92 -3.78
C LYS A 369 5.81 -24.69 -4.76
N PRO A 370 5.51 -25.98 -4.51
CA PRO A 370 4.72 -26.81 -5.45
C PRO A 370 3.36 -26.21 -5.83
N GLU A 371 2.67 -25.57 -4.87
CA GLU A 371 1.38 -24.90 -5.11
C GLU A 371 1.49 -23.78 -6.16
N VAL A 372 2.60 -23.04 -6.17
CA VAL A 372 2.85 -21.93 -7.08
C VAL A 372 3.23 -22.43 -8.47
N GLU A 373 4.05 -23.49 -8.52
CA GLU A 373 4.44 -24.14 -9.77
C GLU A 373 3.24 -24.78 -10.48
N ALA A 374 2.40 -25.51 -9.74
CA ALA A 374 1.18 -26.11 -10.28
C ALA A 374 0.22 -25.06 -10.85
N LEU A 375 0.01 -23.95 -10.13
CA LEU A 375 -0.85 -22.88 -10.62
C LEU A 375 -0.30 -22.16 -11.84
N HIS A 376 1.01 -22.06 -12.00
CA HIS A 376 1.63 -21.44 -13.17
C HIS A 376 1.53 -22.33 -14.42
N GLY A 377 1.82 -23.63 -14.28
CA GLY A 377 1.84 -24.60 -15.38
C GLY A 377 0.49 -24.90 -16.03
N ASN A 378 -0.62 -24.56 -15.38
CA ASN A 378 -1.97 -24.86 -15.87
C ASN A 378 -2.47 -23.96 -17.02
N ASP A 379 -1.79 -22.86 -17.35
CA ASP A 379 -2.18 -21.99 -18.47
C ASP A 379 -1.41 -22.36 -19.75
N PRO A 380 -2.08 -22.75 -20.84
CA PRO A 380 -1.43 -23.20 -22.07
C PRO A 380 -0.45 -22.18 -22.67
N ILE A 381 -0.77 -20.88 -22.58
CA ILE A 381 0.10 -19.81 -23.09
C ILE A 381 1.33 -19.63 -22.20
N SER A 382 1.15 -19.64 -20.88
CA SER A 382 2.27 -19.63 -19.91
C SER A 382 3.20 -20.82 -20.13
N PHE A 383 2.65 -22.00 -20.41
CA PHE A 383 3.44 -23.18 -20.73
C PHE A 383 4.28 -22.98 -22.00
N LEU A 384 3.70 -22.41 -23.07
CA LEU A 384 4.44 -22.11 -24.29
C LEU A 384 5.55 -21.07 -24.06
N GLU A 385 5.25 -19.98 -23.35
CA GLU A 385 6.24 -18.93 -23.07
C GLU A 385 7.38 -19.46 -22.20
N SER A 386 7.07 -20.15 -21.11
CA SER A 386 8.07 -20.72 -20.21
C SER A 386 8.93 -21.80 -20.88
N THR A 387 8.33 -22.66 -21.71
CA THR A 387 9.04 -23.79 -22.36
C THR A 387 9.91 -23.33 -23.53
N PHE A 388 9.41 -22.45 -24.39
CA PHE A 388 10.07 -22.10 -25.65
C PHE A 388 10.85 -20.78 -25.62
N LEU A 389 10.41 -19.80 -24.83
CA LEU A 389 11.04 -18.48 -24.76
C LEU A 389 11.81 -18.27 -23.44
N GLY A 390 11.50 -19.08 -22.44
CA GLY A 390 12.04 -18.99 -21.10
C GLY A 390 11.46 -17.79 -20.33
N GLU A 391 11.57 -17.90 -19.01
CA GLU A 391 10.97 -16.94 -18.10
C GLU A 391 11.91 -16.62 -16.93
N SER A 392 11.89 -15.36 -16.50
CA SER A 392 12.56 -14.90 -15.30
C SER A 392 11.55 -14.75 -14.17
N VAL A 393 11.81 -15.41 -13.05
CA VAL A 393 10.91 -15.37 -11.88
C VAL A 393 11.51 -14.52 -10.76
N ILE A 394 10.84 -13.41 -10.46
CA ILE A 394 11.13 -12.57 -9.29
C ILE A 394 10.30 -13.09 -8.12
N HIS A 395 10.93 -13.28 -6.96
CA HIS A 395 10.29 -13.62 -5.70
C HIS A 395 10.53 -12.51 -4.67
N SER A 396 9.43 -11.87 -4.28
CA SER A 396 9.38 -10.88 -3.20
C SER A 396 8.75 -11.50 -1.97
N ARG A 397 9.50 -11.58 -0.87
CA ARG A 397 9.01 -12.05 0.44
C ARG A 397 8.75 -10.86 1.34
N LYS A 398 7.61 -10.85 2.01
CA LYS A 398 7.25 -9.86 3.01
C LYS A 398 6.76 -10.54 4.27
N TYR A 399 7.33 -10.15 5.40
CA TYR A 399 6.95 -10.59 6.73
C TYR A 399 6.49 -9.39 7.54
N VAL A 400 5.30 -9.47 8.13
CA VAL A 400 4.72 -8.41 8.96
C VAL A 400 4.42 -8.98 10.34
N LYS A 401 5.01 -8.35 11.36
CA LYS A 401 4.75 -8.65 12.78
C LYS A 401 4.09 -7.45 13.43
N ILE A 402 2.90 -7.65 14.00
CA ILE A 402 2.11 -6.62 14.66
C ILE A 402 2.03 -6.92 16.15
N CYS A 403 2.25 -5.92 17.02
CA CYS A 403 2.09 -6.06 18.47
C CYS A 403 0.68 -5.63 18.89
N SER A 404 -0.12 -6.57 19.41
CA SER A 404 -1.52 -6.31 19.73
C SER A 404 -1.69 -5.29 20.84
N ARG A 405 -0.93 -5.44 21.93
CA ARG A 405 -0.97 -4.52 23.09
C ARG A 405 -0.67 -3.07 22.70
N ASN A 406 0.29 -2.88 21.80
CA ASN A 406 0.63 -1.53 21.37
C ASN A 406 -0.48 -0.95 20.49
N CYS A 407 -1.12 -1.77 19.64
CA CYS A 407 -2.28 -1.38 18.84
C CYS A 407 -3.50 -1.03 19.69
N GLU A 408 -3.75 -1.74 20.79
CA GLU A 408 -4.84 -1.42 21.74
C GLU A 408 -4.67 -0.03 22.37
N SER A 409 -3.43 0.33 22.68
CA SER A 409 -3.12 1.64 23.26
C SER A 409 -3.15 2.78 22.24
N ILE A 410 -3.29 2.48 20.94
CA ILE A 410 -3.34 3.44 19.85
C ILE A 410 -4.81 3.68 19.52
N TYR A 411 -5.28 4.90 19.81
CA TYR A 411 -6.69 5.25 19.73
C TYR A 411 -7.56 4.36 20.63
N SER A 412 -7.24 4.30 21.94
CA SER A 412 -7.92 3.48 22.96
C SER A 412 -9.45 3.45 22.86
N ASP A 413 -10.03 4.56 22.40
CA ASP A 413 -11.48 4.72 22.33
C ASP A 413 -12.09 4.20 21.02
N PHE A 414 -11.28 3.92 20.00
CA PHE A 414 -11.69 3.36 18.72
C PHE A 414 -11.09 1.98 18.50
N GLN A 415 -11.93 1.02 18.13
CA GLN A 415 -11.45 -0.31 17.80
C GLN A 415 -10.68 -0.28 16.48
N VAL A 416 -9.36 -0.45 16.56
CA VAL A 416 -8.51 -0.68 15.40
C VAL A 416 -8.45 -2.19 15.17
N ASP A 417 -8.90 -2.61 13.98
CA ASP A 417 -9.10 -4.03 13.66
C ASP A 417 -8.05 -4.58 12.68
N GLY A 418 -6.96 -3.83 12.46
CA GLY A 418 -5.85 -4.29 11.61
C GLY A 418 -5.03 -3.18 10.97
N LEU A 419 -4.11 -3.61 10.11
CA LEU A 419 -3.30 -2.77 9.23
C LEU A 419 -3.68 -2.97 7.77
N VAL A 420 -3.50 -1.94 6.98
CA VAL A 420 -3.62 -2.00 5.52
C VAL A 420 -2.27 -1.59 4.94
N ASP A 421 -1.64 -2.51 4.24
CA ASP A 421 -0.43 -2.29 3.46
C ASP A 421 -0.81 -2.06 2.00
N ILE A 422 -0.43 -0.90 1.48
CA ILE A 422 -0.73 -0.47 0.12
C ILE A 422 0.60 -0.36 -0.63
N ILE A 423 0.76 -1.20 -1.64
CA ILE A 423 1.93 -1.23 -2.50
C ILE A 423 1.51 -0.77 -3.88
N ARG A 424 2.17 0.25 -4.43
CA ARG A 424 2.05 0.65 -5.82
C ARG A 424 3.32 0.26 -6.55
N PHE A 425 3.16 -0.53 -7.60
CA PHE A 425 4.27 -1.02 -8.38
C PHE A 425 4.26 -0.39 -9.76
N ASN A 426 5.37 0.24 -10.13
CA ASN A 426 5.57 0.90 -11.41
C ASN A 426 6.13 -0.09 -12.43
N VAL A 427 5.44 -0.25 -13.56
CA VAL A 427 5.84 -1.22 -14.59
C VAL A 427 6.73 -0.62 -15.68
N ARG A 428 7.15 0.64 -15.57
CA ARG A 428 7.88 1.34 -16.65
C ARG A 428 9.09 0.58 -17.18
N HIS A 429 9.94 0.05 -16.29
CA HIS A 429 11.10 -0.74 -16.71
C HIS A 429 10.70 -2.01 -17.49
N PHE A 430 9.51 -2.57 -17.23
CA PHE A 430 9.03 -3.75 -17.96
C PHE A 430 8.62 -3.38 -19.40
N LEU A 431 8.31 -2.11 -19.67
CA LEU A 431 7.83 -1.65 -20.98
C LEU A 431 8.96 -1.26 -21.95
N GLU A 432 10.20 -1.11 -21.46
CA GLU A 432 11.31 -0.50 -22.21
C GLU A 432 11.67 -1.27 -23.49
N HIS A 433 11.63 -2.60 -23.43
CA HIS A 433 11.98 -3.49 -24.54
C HIS A 433 10.76 -3.98 -25.35
N MET A 434 9.57 -3.41 -25.10
CA MET A 434 8.37 -3.78 -25.84
C MET A 434 8.32 -3.13 -27.22
N ASP A 435 7.80 -3.87 -28.20
CA ASP A 435 7.56 -3.39 -29.55
C ASP A 435 6.43 -2.36 -29.63
N ASN A 436 6.25 -1.79 -30.82
CA ASN A 436 5.13 -0.88 -31.10
C ASN A 436 3.79 -1.53 -30.73
N PRO A 437 2.95 -0.83 -29.94
CA PRO A 437 1.76 -1.41 -29.33
C PRO A 437 0.63 -1.68 -30.34
N VAL A 438 0.78 -1.24 -31.58
CA VAL A 438 -0.20 -1.39 -32.66
C VAL A 438 0.47 -2.11 -33.81
N ARG A 439 -0.19 -3.16 -34.30
CA ARG A 439 0.15 -3.91 -35.50
C ARG A 439 -1.03 -3.88 -36.45
N GLU A 440 -0.79 -3.74 -37.74
CA GLU A 440 -1.83 -3.91 -38.75
C GLU A 440 -2.03 -5.39 -39.05
N LEU A 441 -3.30 -5.81 -39.06
CA LEU A 441 -3.75 -7.10 -39.54
C LEU A 441 -4.51 -6.87 -40.83
N PHE A 442 -4.35 -7.78 -41.78
CA PHE A 442 -5.04 -7.74 -43.05
C PHE A 442 -6.14 -8.79 -43.02
N LEU A 443 -7.38 -8.36 -43.27
CA LEU A 443 -8.58 -9.19 -43.26
C LEU A 443 -9.25 -9.10 -44.64
N PRO A 444 -9.87 -10.16 -45.15
CA PRO A 444 -10.71 -10.07 -46.34
C PRO A 444 -11.88 -9.11 -46.10
N ASP A 445 -12.16 -8.23 -47.06
CA ASP A 445 -13.26 -7.25 -46.96
C ASP A 445 -14.65 -7.81 -47.37
N GLY A 446 -14.70 -9.11 -47.72
CA GLY A 446 -15.91 -9.79 -48.20
C GLY A 446 -16.31 -9.44 -49.64
N LYS A 447 -15.59 -8.55 -50.32
CA LYS A 447 -15.84 -8.10 -51.71
C LYS A 447 -14.68 -8.45 -52.66
N GLY A 448 -13.78 -9.33 -52.23
CA GLY A 448 -12.59 -9.74 -53.01
C GLY A 448 -11.37 -8.84 -52.80
N GLY A 449 -11.42 -7.91 -51.85
CA GLY A 449 -10.31 -7.07 -51.43
C GLY A 449 -9.78 -7.40 -50.03
N ILE A 450 -8.79 -6.63 -49.59
CA ILE A 450 -8.17 -6.72 -48.28
C ILE A 450 -8.39 -5.39 -47.55
N MET A 451 -8.82 -5.47 -46.29
CA MET A 451 -8.90 -4.33 -45.37
C MET A 451 -7.87 -4.45 -44.25
N SER A 452 -7.33 -3.31 -43.81
CA SER A 452 -6.44 -3.23 -42.65
C SER A 452 -7.24 -3.02 -41.36
N ALA A 453 -7.03 -3.89 -40.37
CA ALA A 453 -7.54 -3.75 -39.01
C ALA A 453 -6.38 -3.52 -38.04
N ARG A 454 -6.54 -2.60 -37.10
CA ARG A 454 -5.52 -2.33 -36.07
C ARG A 454 -5.66 -3.33 -34.93
N ALA A 455 -4.60 -4.09 -34.66
CA ALA A 455 -4.51 -5.00 -33.53
C ALA A 455 -3.53 -4.49 -32.47
N ALA A 456 -3.83 -4.79 -31.20
CA ALA A 456 -2.97 -4.45 -30.09
C ALA A 456 -1.91 -5.53 -29.86
N ARG A 457 -0.64 -5.14 -29.80
CA ARG A 457 0.43 -6.01 -29.32
C ARG A 457 0.52 -5.90 -27.80
N VAL A 458 0.41 -7.04 -27.13
CA VAL A 458 0.41 -7.12 -25.66
C VAL A 458 1.37 -8.21 -25.19
N TYR A 459 1.83 -8.07 -23.96
CA TYR A 459 2.68 -9.02 -23.26
C TYR A 459 2.00 -9.37 -21.94
N HIS A 460 2.11 -10.64 -21.53
CA HIS A 460 1.52 -11.12 -20.29
C HIS A 460 2.62 -11.29 -19.23
N VAL A 461 2.38 -10.72 -18.05
CA VAL A 461 3.18 -10.96 -16.85
C VAL A 461 2.26 -11.62 -15.85
N TYR A 462 2.63 -12.80 -15.37
CA TYR A 462 1.84 -13.51 -14.38
C TYR A 462 2.35 -13.18 -12.98
N MET A 463 1.42 -13.07 -12.03
CA MET A 463 1.71 -12.78 -10.64
C MET A 463 0.98 -13.78 -9.77
N THR A 464 1.73 -14.55 -8.98
CA THR A 464 1.15 -15.46 -7.97
C THR A 464 1.49 -14.95 -6.59
N ILE A 465 0.46 -14.80 -5.76
CA ILE A 465 0.62 -14.30 -4.40
C ILE A 465 0.14 -15.36 -3.43
N ARG A 466 1.03 -15.69 -2.50
CA ARG A 466 0.76 -16.63 -1.42
C ARG A 466 0.80 -15.87 -0.10
N CYS A 467 -0.32 -15.88 0.59
CA CYS A 467 -0.55 -15.21 1.86
C CYS A 467 -0.72 -16.27 2.95
N SER A 468 0.06 -16.20 4.03
CA SER A 468 -0.09 -17.09 5.18
C SER A 468 -0.05 -16.38 6.53
N THR A 469 -0.70 -16.98 7.53
CA THR A 469 -0.77 -16.47 8.91
C THR A 469 -0.03 -17.39 9.88
N GLY A 470 0.82 -16.81 10.72
CA GLY A 470 1.61 -17.56 11.71
C GLY A 470 2.73 -18.38 11.09
N ARG A 471 3.69 -18.82 11.93
CA ARG A 471 4.85 -19.62 11.50
C ARG A 471 4.51 -21.05 11.09
N SER A 472 3.38 -21.55 11.57
CA SER A 472 2.81 -22.87 11.25
C SER A 472 2.11 -22.91 9.89
N GLU A 473 2.05 -21.79 9.17
CA GLU A 473 1.27 -21.64 7.93
C GLU A 473 -0.17 -22.15 8.08
N GLU A 474 -0.78 -21.95 9.25
CA GLU A 474 -2.11 -22.45 9.66
C GLU A 474 -3.21 -22.19 8.61
N ARG A 475 -3.07 -21.10 7.86
CA ARG A 475 -3.96 -20.74 6.77
C ARG A 475 -3.14 -20.17 5.63
N VAL A 476 -3.25 -20.80 4.47
CA VAL A 476 -2.62 -20.38 3.22
C VAL A 476 -3.70 -20.01 2.24
N SER A 477 -3.53 -18.86 1.60
CA SER A 477 -4.32 -18.45 0.44
C SER A 477 -3.37 -18.16 -0.70
N VAL A 478 -3.71 -18.66 -1.88
CA VAL A 478 -2.94 -18.45 -3.10
C VAL A 478 -3.86 -17.83 -4.14
N SER A 479 -3.43 -16.73 -4.74
CA SER A 479 -4.16 -16.06 -5.82
C SER A 479 -3.23 -15.83 -7.00
N ARG A 480 -3.76 -16.05 -8.20
CA ARG A 480 -3.07 -15.80 -9.46
C ARG A 480 -3.68 -14.60 -10.17
N PHE A 481 -2.83 -13.77 -10.75
CA PHE A 481 -3.21 -12.61 -11.54
C PHE A 481 -2.45 -12.58 -12.85
N ARG A 482 -3.09 -12.07 -13.90
CA ARG A 482 -2.44 -11.75 -15.17
C ARG A 482 -2.47 -10.26 -15.40
N LEU A 483 -1.27 -9.71 -15.54
CA LEU A 483 -1.04 -8.33 -15.91
C LEU A 483 -0.80 -8.29 -17.42
N THR A 484 -1.72 -7.67 -18.16
CA THR A 484 -1.57 -7.46 -19.60
C THR A 484 -0.96 -6.08 -19.84
N LEU A 485 0.23 -6.06 -20.42
CA LEU A 485 1.02 -4.87 -20.69
C LEU A 485 1.11 -4.59 -22.18
N ALA A 486 1.24 -3.32 -22.54
CA ALA A 486 1.71 -2.89 -23.84
C ALA A 486 2.72 -1.75 -23.64
N ARG A 487 3.48 -1.38 -24.67
CA ARG A 487 4.50 -0.31 -24.57
C ARG A 487 3.96 1.02 -24.02
N ASN A 488 2.68 1.29 -24.19
CA ASN A 488 2.02 2.48 -23.65
C ASN A 488 1.38 2.27 -22.27
N GLY A 489 1.70 1.21 -21.52
CA GLY A 489 1.24 1.02 -20.14
C GLY A 489 0.43 -0.24 -19.90
N ILE A 490 -0.21 -0.28 -18.73
CA ILE A 490 -1.06 -1.37 -18.27
C ILE A 490 -2.38 -1.34 -19.03
N LYS A 491 -2.78 -2.49 -19.58
CA LYS A 491 -4.06 -2.66 -20.29
C LYS A 491 -5.12 -3.28 -19.42
N ARG A 492 -4.77 -4.38 -18.75
CA ARG A 492 -5.68 -5.15 -17.91
C ARG A 492 -4.92 -5.77 -16.75
N LEU A 493 -5.63 -5.94 -15.64
CA LEU A 493 -5.20 -6.71 -14.49
C LEU A 493 -6.37 -7.61 -14.11
N GLU A 494 -6.18 -8.91 -14.27
CA GLU A 494 -7.24 -9.90 -14.15
C GLU A 494 -6.85 -10.93 -13.10
N LYS A 495 -7.77 -11.27 -12.19
CA LYS A 495 -7.59 -12.44 -11.31
C LYS A 495 -7.91 -13.69 -12.13
N ILE A 496 -7.00 -14.64 -12.13
CA ILE A 496 -7.17 -15.93 -12.80
C ILE A 496 -7.44 -16.98 -11.74
N SER A 497 -8.45 -17.81 -12.00
CA SER A 497 -8.84 -18.92 -11.13
C SER A 497 -7.93 -20.12 -11.28
#